data_AF-A0A2T5HWY7-F1
#
_entry.id   AF-A0A2T5HWY7-F1
#
_cell.length_a   1.000
_cell.length_b   1.000
_cell.length_c   1.000
_cell.angle_alpha   90.00
_cell.angle_beta   90.00
_cell.angle_gamma   90.00
#
_symmetry.space_group_name_H-M   'P 1'
#
loop_
_entity.id
_entity.type
_entity.pdbx_description
1 polymer ?
#
loop_
_entity_poly.entity_id
_entity_poly.type
_entity_poly.pdbx_seq_one_letter_code
_entity_poly.pdbx_strand_id
1 'polypeptide(L)'
;MKKLLVWGLLSSFFVPRAAVAVELPSFSSSERIVHIPQITVDNNNLLYDVELQLDFDSGKFSILKYSDTAPSGIAELNLPFKLAMDHTAQIGSTGLQIRFSDVTEDSRCPSDTACIWSGQVVIAIDVIRAGKDPEKITLTSPNVYPIVHELSDYKLELLAVQPYPATGAAIKKQDYRVILRVTSLL
;
A
#
# COMPACT_ATOMS: atom_id res chain seq x y z
N MET A 1 -48.00 -16.10 -45.19
CA MET A 1 -48.07 -16.38 -43.74
C MET A 1 -46.74 -15.94 -43.11
N LYS A 2 -46.78 -14.87 -42.31
CA LYS A 2 -45.61 -14.25 -41.64
C LYS A 2 -45.09 -15.17 -40.53
N LYS A 3 -43.78 -15.40 -40.45
CA LYS A 3 -43.13 -15.85 -39.20
C LYS A 3 -41.96 -14.93 -38.89
N LEU A 4 -42.00 -14.41 -37.66
CA LEU A 4 -41.21 -13.33 -37.13
C LEU A 4 -39.76 -13.78 -36.84
N LEU A 5 -38.81 -12.91 -37.21
CA LEU A 5 -37.45 -12.94 -36.69
C LEU A 5 -37.49 -12.43 -35.24
N VAL A 6 -37.08 -13.26 -34.28
CA VAL A 6 -36.87 -12.83 -32.88
C VAL A 6 -35.41 -12.47 -32.72
N TRP A 7 -35.11 -11.18 -32.68
CA TRP A 7 -33.81 -10.65 -32.24
C TRP A 7 -33.76 -10.69 -30.72
N GLY A 8 -33.00 -11.62 -30.16
CA GLY A 8 -32.68 -11.64 -28.74
C GLY A 8 -31.72 -10.50 -28.41
N LEU A 9 -32.23 -9.45 -27.77
CA LEU A 9 -31.41 -8.44 -27.10
C LEU A 9 -30.72 -9.11 -25.91
N LEU A 10 -29.44 -9.48 -26.08
CA LEU A 10 -28.53 -9.73 -24.96
C LEU A 10 -28.30 -8.39 -24.25
N SER A 11 -29.17 -8.08 -23.29
CA SER A 11 -28.91 -7.02 -22.33
C SER A 11 -27.70 -7.42 -21.50
N SER A 12 -26.54 -6.88 -21.85
CA SER A 12 -25.36 -6.88 -20.99
C SER A 12 -25.73 -6.16 -19.70
N PHE A 13 -26.05 -6.92 -18.65
CA PHE A 13 -26.15 -6.43 -17.30
C PHE A 13 -24.75 -5.95 -16.89
N PHE A 14 -24.48 -4.66 -17.09
CA PHE A 14 -23.39 -3.97 -16.42
C PHE A 14 -23.75 -3.95 -14.94
N VAL A 15 -23.22 -4.92 -14.17
CA VAL A 15 -23.21 -4.83 -12.73
C VAL A 15 -22.20 -3.73 -12.40
N PRO A 16 -22.62 -2.55 -11.89
CA PRO A 16 -21.65 -1.56 -11.45
C PRO A 16 -20.86 -2.21 -10.32
N ARG A 17 -19.54 -2.38 -10.52
CA ARG A 17 -18.65 -2.84 -9.47
C ARG A 17 -18.71 -1.79 -8.37
N ALA A 18 -19.34 -2.13 -7.24
CA ALA A 18 -19.43 -1.24 -6.10
C ALA A 18 -18.02 -0.73 -5.78
N ALA A 19 -17.89 0.59 -5.60
CA ALA A 19 -16.70 1.15 -5.02
C ALA A 19 -16.45 0.41 -3.70
N VAL A 20 -15.28 -0.19 -3.54
CA VAL A 20 -14.89 -0.79 -2.27
C VAL A 20 -14.83 0.37 -1.29
N ALA A 21 -15.76 0.41 -0.33
CA ALA A 21 -15.75 1.45 0.68
C ALA A 21 -14.53 1.20 1.57
N VAL A 22 -13.77 2.26 1.87
CA VAL A 22 -12.72 2.22 2.88
C VAL A 22 -13.35 1.70 4.17
N GLU A 23 -12.84 0.58 4.67
CA GLU A 23 -13.30 0.01 5.93
C GLU A 23 -12.98 0.99 7.06
N LEU A 24 -13.99 1.35 7.85
CA LEU A 24 -13.86 2.31 8.94
C LEU A 24 -13.51 1.58 10.24
N PRO A 25 -12.77 2.22 11.16
CA PRO A 25 -12.62 1.69 12.51
C PRO A 25 -13.99 1.45 13.16
N SER A 26 -14.11 0.34 13.88
CA SER A 26 -15.36 -0.07 14.51
C SER A 26 -15.14 -0.58 15.93
N PHE A 27 -16.21 -0.62 16.72
CA PHE A 27 -16.19 -1.12 18.10
C PHE A 27 -17.38 -2.05 18.35
N SER A 28 -17.10 -3.26 18.82
CA SER A 28 -18.07 -4.26 19.24
C SER A 28 -18.27 -4.18 20.76
N SER A 29 -19.46 -3.76 21.22
CA SER A 29 -19.72 -3.62 22.66
C SER A 29 -19.95 -4.96 23.37
N SER A 30 -20.40 -5.99 22.64
CA SER A 30 -20.57 -7.35 23.16
C SER A 30 -19.23 -8.06 23.38
N GLU A 31 -18.28 -7.87 22.46
CA GLU A 31 -16.96 -8.49 22.53
C GLU A 31 -15.93 -7.58 23.20
N ARG A 32 -16.26 -6.28 23.32
CA ARG A 32 -15.38 -5.21 23.80
C ARG A 32 -14.10 -5.11 22.95
N ILE A 33 -14.22 -5.30 21.63
CA ILE A 33 -13.11 -5.25 20.68
C ILE A 33 -13.23 -4.01 19.81
N VAL A 34 -12.13 -3.26 19.68
CA VAL A 34 -11.95 -2.23 18.66
C VAL A 34 -11.22 -2.86 17.48
N HIS A 35 -11.80 -2.75 16.29
CA HIS A 35 -11.18 -3.16 15.04
C HIS A 35 -10.71 -1.94 14.26
N ILE A 36 -9.44 -1.93 13.88
CA ILE A 36 -8.80 -0.86 13.11
C ILE A 36 -8.25 -1.50 11.83
N PRO A 37 -8.89 -1.27 10.67
CA PRO A 37 -8.50 -1.92 9.41
C PRO A 37 -7.06 -1.63 9.01
N GLN A 38 -6.61 -0.40 9.24
CA GLN A 38 -5.26 0.04 8.95
C GLN A 38 -4.83 1.16 9.89
N ILE A 39 -3.60 1.11 10.38
CA ILE A 39 -3.01 2.16 11.22
C ILE A 39 -1.54 2.38 10.87
N THR A 40 -1.15 3.64 10.80
CA THR A 40 0.26 4.03 10.69
C THR A 40 0.89 4.09 12.09
N VAL A 41 2.02 3.43 12.27
CA VAL A 41 2.82 3.44 13.50
C VAL A 41 4.11 4.22 13.21
N ASP A 42 4.41 5.21 14.05
CA ASP A 42 5.62 6.05 13.96
C ASP A 42 5.85 6.69 12.58
N ASN A 43 4.77 7.02 11.87
CA ASN A 43 4.73 7.60 10.52
C ASN A 43 5.28 6.73 9.38
N ASN A 44 6.10 5.72 9.68
CA ASN A 44 6.88 4.97 8.70
C ASN A 44 6.65 3.45 8.77
N ASN A 45 5.71 2.99 9.59
CA ASN A 45 5.25 1.60 9.62
C ASN A 45 3.74 1.54 9.42
N LEU A 46 3.25 0.47 8.79
CA LEU A 46 1.84 0.28 8.49
C LEU A 46 1.42 -1.10 8.99
N LEU A 47 0.41 -1.13 9.86
CA LEU A 47 -0.22 -2.35 10.37
C LEU A 47 -1.66 -2.43 9.86
N TYR A 48 -2.12 -3.67 9.69
CA TYR A 48 -3.45 -4.00 9.21
C TYR A 48 -4.19 -4.88 10.20
N ASP A 49 -5.52 -4.87 10.11
CA ASP A 49 -6.40 -5.80 10.83
C ASP A 49 -6.08 -5.85 12.33
N VAL A 50 -5.97 -4.67 12.93
CA VAL A 50 -5.59 -4.51 14.34
C VAL A 50 -6.82 -4.69 15.21
N GLU A 51 -6.76 -5.64 16.13
CA GLU A 51 -7.81 -5.90 17.13
C GLU A 51 -7.30 -5.57 18.53
N LEU A 52 -8.00 -4.65 19.19
CA LEU A 52 -7.71 -4.24 20.57
C LEU A 52 -8.87 -4.67 21.48
N GLN A 53 -8.58 -5.54 22.46
CA GLN A 53 -9.50 -5.88 23.53
C GLN A 53 -9.50 -4.77 24.58
N LEU A 54 -10.67 -4.23 24.91
CA LEU A 54 -10.84 -3.24 25.96
C LEU A 54 -11.30 -3.88 27.27
N ASP A 55 -10.69 -3.44 28.37
CA ASP A 55 -11.12 -3.71 29.73
C ASP A 55 -11.57 -2.38 30.38
N PHE A 56 -12.89 -2.20 30.47
CA PHE A 56 -13.49 -1.00 31.04
C PHE A 56 -13.41 -0.92 32.56
N ASP A 57 -13.24 -2.06 33.24
CA ASP A 57 -13.16 -2.10 34.70
C ASP A 57 -11.79 -1.60 35.17
N SER A 58 -10.73 -1.95 34.43
CA SER A 58 -9.37 -1.49 34.72
C SER A 58 -8.90 -0.30 33.90
N GLY A 59 -9.64 0.09 32.86
CA GLY A 59 -9.24 1.15 31.93
C GLY A 59 -8.06 0.78 31.02
N LYS A 60 -7.82 -0.52 30.83
CA LYS A 60 -6.70 -1.04 30.03
C LYS A 60 -7.16 -1.57 28.69
N PHE A 61 -6.20 -1.81 27.80
CA PHE A 61 -6.41 -2.57 26.57
C PHE A 61 -5.32 -3.62 26.38
N SER A 62 -5.62 -4.62 25.55
CA SER A 62 -4.66 -5.63 25.09
C SER A 62 -4.75 -5.75 23.57
N ILE A 63 -3.60 -5.91 22.92
CA ILE A 63 -3.54 -6.19 21.48
C ILE A 63 -3.82 -7.68 21.31
N LEU A 64 -4.92 -8.03 20.64
CA LEU A 64 -5.25 -9.42 20.34
C LEU A 64 -4.55 -9.89 19.07
N LYS A 65 -4.57 -9.04 18.04
CA LYS A 65 -4.10 -9.38 16.70
C LYS A 65 -3.70 -8.12 15.93
N TYR A 66 -2.74 -8.30 15.03
CA TYR A 66 -2.42 -7.37 13.95
C TYR A 66 -1.68 -8.13 12.83
N SER A 67 -1.63 -7.54 11.64
CA SER A 67 -0.84 -8.01 10.50
C SER A 67 0.15 -6.94 10.05
N ASP A 68 1.37 -7.34 9.68
CA ASP A 68 2.33 -6.45 9.02
C ASP A 68 2.16 -6.44 7.49
N THR A 69 1.35 -7.35 6.96
CA THR A 69 1.19 -7.61 5.53
C THR A 69 -0.19 -7.15 5.10
N ALA A 70 -0.24 -6.45 3.96
CA ALA A 70 -1.50 -5.97 3.39
C ALA A 70 -2.42 -7.17 3.06
N PRO A 71 -3.72 -7.09 3.37
CA PRO A 71 -4.64 -8.21 3.23
C PRO A 71 -4.98 -8.55 1.76
N SER A 72 -4.74 -7.62 0.83
CA SER A 72 -5.06 -7.82 -0.59
C SER A 72 -4.06 -7.11 -1.51
N GLY A 73 -4.02 -7.52 -2.78
CA GLY A 73 -3.30 -6.81 -3.84
C GLY A 73 -4.03 -5.55 -4.34
N ILE A 74 -4.99 -5.02 -3.57
CA ILE A 74 -5.72 -3.79 -3.86
C ILE A 74 -5.30 -2.75 -2.84
N ALA A 75 -4.99 -1.55 -3.32
CA ALA A 75 -4.68 -0.38 -2.51
C ALA A 75 -5.70 0.73 -2.80
N GLU A 76 -6.19 1.38 -1.76
CA GLU A 76 -7.16 2.45 -1.89
C GLU A 76 -6.50 3.78 -2.27
N LEU A 77 -7.19 4.56 -3.10
CA LEU A 77 -6.72 5.90 -3.47
C LEU A 77 -6.70 6.80 -2.22
N ASN A 78 -5.65 7.61 -2.10
CA ASN A 78 -5.37 8.52 -0.98
C ASN A 78 -5.01 7.85 0.36
N LEU A 79 -4.97 6.51 0.44
CA LEU A 79 -4.48 5.80 1.62
C LEU A 79 -3.08 5.25 1.40
N PRO A 80 -2.24 5.24 2.45
CA PRO A 80 -0.95 4.56 2.37
C PRO A 80 -1.18 3.05 2.28
N PHE A 81 -0.32 2.36 1.55
CA PHE A 81 -0.33 0.90 1.43
C PHE A 81 1.10 0.37 1.41
N LYS A 82 1.27 -0.86 1.91
CA LYS A 82 2.55 -1.56 1.97
C LYS A 82 2.64 -2.53 0.80
N LEU A 83 3.76 -2.52 0.09
CA LEU A 83 4.03 -3.41 -1.04
C LEU A 83 5.33 -4.16 -0.84
N ALA A 84 5.29 -5.47 -1.05
CA ALA A 84 6.47 -6.33 -1.00
C ALA A 84 7.23 -6.35 -2.32
N MET A 85 8.51 -6.72 -2.26
CA MET A 85 9.32 -6.96 -3.45
C MET A 85 8.58 -7.89 -4.41
N ASP A 86 8.63 -7.57 -5.71
CA ASP A 86 7.98 -8.27 -6.81
C ASP A 86 6.45 -8.33 -6.78
N HIS A 87 5.79 -7.70 -5.79
CA HIS A 87 4.34 -7.66 -5.70
C HIS A 87 3.76 -6.42 -6.40
N THR A 88 2.50 -6.55 -6.82
CA THR A 88 1.75 -5.51 -7.51
C THR A 88 0.51 -5.14 -6.71
N ALA A 89 0.24 -3.84 -6.58
CA ALA A 89 -1.00 -3.30 -6.04
C ALA A 89 -1.83 -2.67 -7.17
N GLN A 90 -3.11 -3.02 -7.23
CA GLN A 90 -4.11 -2.33 -8.03
C GLN A 90 -4.67 -1.14 -7.25
N ILE A 91 -4.64 0.06 -7.85
CA ILE A 91 -5.08 1.28 -7.16
C ILE A 91 -6.58 1.48 -7.38
N GLY A 92 -7.39 1.07 -6.40
CA GLY A 92 -8.85 1.14 -6.44
C GLY A 92 -9.43 0.69 -7.79
N SER A 93 -10.34 1.50 -8.33
CA SER A 93 -10.91 1.31 -9.68
C SER A 93 -10.27 2.18 -10.76
N THR A 94 -9.07 2.73 -10.52
CA THR A 94 -8.42 3.69 -11.43
C THR A 94 -7.86 3.06 -12.71
N GLY A 95 -7.67 1.74 -12.71
CA GLY A 95 -6.95 1.02 -13.78
C GLY A 95 -5.42 1.17 -13.71
N LEU A 96 -4.89 1.86 -12.70
CA LEU A 96 -3.47 1.95 -12.37
C LEU A 96 -3.05 0.75 -11.53
N GLN A 97 -1.89 0.18 -11.85
CA GLN A 97 -1.21 -0.80 -11.02
C GLN A 97 0.22 -0.35 -10.76
N ILE A 98 0.69 -0.60 -9.54
CA ILE A 98 2.01 -0.22 -9.06
C ILE A 98 2.72 -1.49 -8.60
N ARG A 99 3.87 -1.80 -9.18
CA ARG A 99 4.70 -2.94 -8.80
C ARG A 99 6.03 -2.47 -8.23
N PHE A 100 6.40 -2.98 -7.06
CA PHE A 100 7.73 -2.76 -6.50
C PHE A 100 8.71 -3.77 -7.09
N SER A 101 9.55 -3.33 -8.03
CA SER A 101 10.32 -4.23 -8.89
C SER A 101 11.80 -4.36 -8.51
N ASP A 102 12.39 -3.35 -7.86
CA ASP A 102 13.79 -3.45 -7.44
C ASP A 102 14.18 -2.49 -6.31
N VAL A 103 15.24 -2.83 -5.58
CA VAL A 103 16.09 -1.90 -4.84
C VAL A 103 17.43 -1.88 -5.56
N THR A 104 17.68 -0.85 -6.36
CA THR A 104 18.89 -0.76 -7.18
C THR A 104 20.09 -0.27 -6.39
N GLU A 105 19.85 0.46 -5.30
CA GLU A 105 20.88 0.91 -4.37
C GLU A 105 20.29 1.03 -2.96
N ASP A 106 20.99 0.55 -1.95
CA ASP A 106 20.74 0.92 -0.56
C ASP A 106 22.07 1.18 0.15
N SER A 107 22.39 2.46 0.29
CA SER A 107 23.58 2.98 0.95
C SER A 107 23.23 3.73 2.24
N ARG A 108 21.98 3.62 2.72
CA ARG A 108 21.51 4.34 3.91
C ARG A 108 22.40 4.02 5.12
N CYS A 109 22.78 5.06 5.84
CA CYS A 109 23.54 4.94 7.08
C CYS A 109 22.78 4.06 8.08
N PRO A 110 23.36 2.94 8.59
CA PRO A 110 22.68 2.08 9.54
C PRO A 110 22.19 2.84 10.79
N SER A 111 21.07 2.42 11.37
CA SER A 111 20.42 3.16 12.47
C SER A 111 21.21 3.17 13.77
N ASP A 112 22.19 2.27 13.90
CA ASP A 112 23.01 2.04 15.08
C ASP A 112 24.44 2.63 14.96
N THR A 113 24.68 3.49 13.96
CA THR A 113 25.96 4.15 13.75
C THR A 113 25.83 5.63 13.41
N ALA A 114 26.93 6.37 13.53
CA ALA A 114 27.01 7.77 13.14
C ALA A 114 27.83 7.90 11.84
N CYS A 115 27.15 8.20 10.73
CA CYS A 115 27.83 8.42 9.45
C CYS A 115 28.08 9.91 9.20
N ILE A 116 29.20 10.21 8.54
CA ILE A 116 29.47 11.54 7.99
C ILE A 116 28.54 11.82 6.80
N TRP A 117 28.17 10.78 6.05
CA TRP A 117 27.25 10.83 4.90
C TRP A 117 26.07 9.90 5.17
N SER A 118 24.84 10.40 5.08
CA SER A 118 23.65 9.61 5.42
C SER A 118 23.28 8.53 4.39
N GLY A 119 23.89 8.59 3.19
CA GLY A 119 23.58 7.70 2.08
C GLY A 119 22.15 7.89 1.56
N GLN A 120 21.68 6.93 0.76
CA GLN A 120 20.35 6.95 0.16
C GLN A 120 19.86 5.54 -0.16
N VAL A 121 18.57 5.44 -0.45
CA VAL A 121 17.98 4.25 -1.06
C VAL A 121 17.35 4.62 -2.39
N VAL A 122 17.54 3.77 -3.38
CA VAL A 122 17.02 3.92 -4.73
C VAL A 122 16.18 2.70 -5.06
N ILE A 123 14.89 2.90 -5.29
CA ILE A 123 13.95 1.84 -5.63
C ILE A 123 13.43 2.01 -7.06
N ALA A 124 13.11 0.89 -7.71
CA ALA A 124 12.43 0.85 -8.98
C ALA A 124 10.96 0.44 -8.80
N ILE A 125 10.08 1.17 -9.47
CA ILE A 125 8.64 0.91 -9.52
C ILE A 125 8.24 0.71 -10.98
N ASP A 126 7.52 -0.37 -11.28
CA ASP A 126 6.85 -0.51 -12.57
C ASP A 126 5.43 0.05 -12.44
N VAL A 127 5.11 1.04 -13.26
CA VAL A 127 3.80 1.68 -13.36
C VAL A 127 3.08 1.11 -14.57
N ILE A 128 1.97 0.42 -14.32
CA ILE A 128 1.22 -0.30 -15.34
C ILE A 128 -0.16 0.35 -15.47
N ARG A 129 -0.54 0.67 -16.72
CA ARG A 129 -1.83 1.29 -17.05
C ARG A 129 -2.50 0.49 -18.16
N ALA A 130 -3.81 0.30 -18.07
CA ALA A 130 -4.56 -0.44 -19.09
C ALA A 130 -4.32 0.16 -20.49
N GLY A 131 -3.90 -0.68 -21.44
CA GLY A 131 -3.68 -0.29 -22.83
C GLY A 131 -2.41 0.55 -23.09
N LYS A 132 -1.48 0.65 -22.13
CA LYS A 132 -0.16 1.28 -22.30
C LYS A 132 0.95 0.30 -21.95
N ASP A 133 2.12 0.51 -22.52
CA ASP A 133 3.32 -0.24 -22.11
C ASP A 133 3.70 0.09 -20.65
N PRO A 134 4.20 -0.89 -19.88
CA PRO A 134 4.71 -0.63 -18.54
C PRO A 134 5.83 0.41 -18.54
N GLU A 135 5.71 1.38 -17.63
CA GLU A 135 6.69 2.44 -17.43
C GLU A 135 7.49 2.13 -16.18
N LYS A 136 8.83 2.07 -16.27
CA LYS A 136 9.68 1.92 -15.10
C LYS A 136 10.15 3.28 -14.62
N ILE A 137 9.90 3.58 -13.35
CA ILE A 137 10.36 4.80 -12.68
C ILE A 137 11.30 4.45 -11.53
N THR A 138 12.14 5.42 -11.16
CA THR A 138 13.06 5.29 -10.04
C THR A 138 12.75 6.36 -9.00
N LEU A 139 12.68 5.97 -7.73
CA LEU A 139 12.51 6.89 -6.60
C LEU A 139 13.75 6.82 -5.71
N THR A 140 14.40 7.96 -5.52
CA THR A 140 15.59 8.11 -4.69
C THR A 140 15.23 8.84 -3.41
N SER A 141 15.49 8.23 -2.25
CA SER A 141 15.31 8.84 -0.94
C SER A 141 16.64 8.93 -0.19
N PRO A 142 17.12 10.13 0.16
CA PRO A 142 18.24 10.33 1.09
C PRO A 142 17.78 10.21 2.55
N ASN A 143 16.90 9.24 2.85
CA ASN A 143 16.19 9.10 4.11
C ASN A 143 15.28 10.29 4.48
N VAL A 144 14.75 10.97 3.46
CA VAL A 144 13.72 12.01 3.60
C VAL A 144 12.48 11.55 2.85
N TYR A 145 11.32 11.71 3.49
CA TYR A 145 10.02 11.29 2.96
C TYR A 145 8.98 12.40 3.20
N PRO A 146 7.93 12.51 2.37
CA PRO A 146 7.68 11.69 1.18
C PRO A 146 8.59 12.06 -0.01
N ILE A 147 8.89 11.08 -0.86
CA ILE A 147 9.42 11.34 -2.21
C ILE A 147 8.24 11.28 -3.19
N VAL A 148 8.01 12.36 -3.92
CA VAL A 148 6.85 12.51 -4.81
C VAL A 148 7.25 12.36 -6.27
N HIS A 149 6.49 11.60 -7.03
CA HIS A 149 6.63 11.46 -8.48
C HIS A 149 5.25 11.62 -9.14
N GLU A 150 5.16 12.48 -10.16
CA GLU A 150 3.90 12.75 -10.85
C GLU A 150 3.62 11.69 -11.93
N LEU A 151 2.41 11.15 -11.94
CA LEU A 151 1.93 10.10 -12.84
C LEU A 151 0.68 10.57 -13.59
N SER A 152 0.84 11.50 -14.54
CA SER A 152 -0.28 12.11 -15.28
C SER A 152 -1.34 12.70 -14.32
N ASP A 153 -2.45 11.99 -14.08
CA ASP A 153 -3.58 12.44 -13.25
C ASP A 153 -3.39 12.16 -11.74
N TYR A 154 -2.28 11.51 -11.37
CA TYR A 154 -1.98 11.09 -10.01
C TYR A 154 -0.60 11.54 -9.54
N LYS A 155 -0.36 11.47 -8.23
CA LYS A 155 0.96 11.53 -7.61
C LYS A 155 1.22 10.22 -6.90
N LEU A 156 2.39 9.63 -7.13
CA LEU A 156 2.91 8.53 -6.33
C LEU A 156 3.86 9.10 -5.28
N GLU A 157 3.59 8.80 -4.02
CA GLU A 157 4.41 9.20 -2.88
C GLU A 157 5.05 7.95 -2.27
N LEU A 158 6.37 7.92 -2.21
CA LEU A 158 7.11 6.98 -1.39
C LEU A 158 7.19 7.54 0.03
N LEU A 159 6.61 6.81 0.98
CA LEU A 159 6.52 7.19 2.38
C LEU A 159 7.60 6.52 3.25
N ALA A 160 8.00 5.30 2.90
CA ALA A 160 9.08 4.59 3.59
C ALA A 160 9.64 3.44 2.74
N VAL A 161 10.92 3.09 2.98
CA VAL A 161 11.54 1.83 2.54
C VAL A 161 11.99 1.06 3.77
N GLN A 162 11.54 -0.19 3.91
CA GLN A 162 11.79 -1.07 5.04
C GLN A 162 12.45 -2.37 4.57
N PRO A 163 13.23 -3.06 5.42
CA PRO A 163 13.72 -2.58 6.72
C PRO A 163 14.72 -1.43 6.55
N TYR A 164 14.98 -0.70 7.65
CA TYR A 164 16.10 0.23 7.71
C TYR A 164 17.39 -0.56 8.03
N PRO A 165 18.55 -0.26 7.41
CA PRO A 165 19.76 -1.01 7.68
C PRO A 165 20.21 -0.92 9.14
N ALA A 166 20.74 -2.03 9.65
CA ALA A 166 21.40 -2.13 10.96
C ALA A 166 22.74 -2.85 10.79
N THR A 167 23.73 -2.53 11.63
CA THR A 167 25.07 -3.12 11.50
C THR A 167 25.02 -4.64 11.66
N GLY A 168 25.69 -5.36 10.77
CA GLY A 168 25.74 -6.83 10.79
C GLY A 168 24.48 -7.54 10.28
N ALA A 169 23.43 -6.81 9.88
CA ALA A 169 22.22 -7.36 9.30
C ALA A 169 22.16 -7.11 7.79
N ALA A 170 22.52 -8.13 6.99
CA ALA A 170 22.33 -8.07 5.55
C ALA A 170 20.84 -8.20 5.20
N ILE A 171 20.31 -7.22 4.46
CA ILE A 171 18.90 -7.23 4.01
C ILE A 171 18.82 -8.03 2.70
N LYS A 172 18.03 -9.11 2.67
CA LYS A 172 17.78 -9.82 1.41
C LYS A 172 16.82 -8.99 0.57
N LYS A 173 16.99 -9.05 -0.77
CA LYS A 173 16.12 -8.33 -1.70
C LYS A 173 14.61 -8.59 -1.46
N GLN A 174 14.27 -9.82 -1.11
CA GLN A 174 12.88 -10.24 -0.85
C GLN A 174 12.32 -9.78 0.50
N ASP A 175 13.16 -9.28 1.40
CA ASP A 175 12.75 -8.75 2.70
C ASP A 175 12.32 -7.27 2.60
N TYR A 176 12.64 -6.60 1.49
CA TYR A 176 12.25 -5.21 1.29
C TYR A 176 10.74 -5.05 1.17
N ARG A 177 10.25 -3.98 1.80
CA ARG A 177 8.88 -3.47 1.69
C ARG A 177 8.96 -1.97 1.44
N VAL A 178 8.00 -1.46 0.68
CA VAL A 178 7.81 -0.01 0.51
C VAL A 178 6.43 0.37 1.02
N ILE A 179 6.33 1.54 1.63
CA ILE A 179 5.05 2.17 1.93
C ILE A 179 4.85 3.28 0.91
N LEU A 180 3.77 3.18 0.15
CA LEU A 180 3.43 4.07 -0.94
C LEU A 180 2.07 4.71 -0.67
N ARG A 181 1.80 5.86 -1.27
CA ARG A 181 0.46 6.45 -1.36
C ARG A 181 0.26 6.99 -2.77
N VAL A 182 -0.92 6.77 -3.33
CA VAL A 182 -1.32 7.37 -4.60
C VAL A 182 -2.42 8.38 -4.32
N THR A 183 -2.22 9.63 -4.72
CA THR A 183 -3.21 10.72 -4.60
C THR A 183 -3.58 11.27 -5.97
N SER A 184 -4.76 11.89 -6.08
CA SER A 184 -5.11 12.62 -7.31
C SER A 184 -4.33 13.92 -7.43
N LEU A 185 -4.03 14.34 -8.66
CA LEU A 185 -3.37 15.61 -8.96
C LEU A 185 -4.36 16.78 -9.11
N LEU A 186 -5.67 16.48 -9.15
CA LEU A 186 -6.78 17.42 -9.40
C LEU A 186 -7.35 18.05 -8.13
#